data_AF-A0A918E8V2-F1
#
_entry.id   AF-A0A918E8V2-F1
#
_cell.length_a   1.000
_cell.length_b   1.000
_cell.length_c   1.000
_cell.angle_alpha   90.00
_cell.angle_beta   90.00
_cell.angle_gamma   90.00
#
_symmetry.space_group_name_H-M   'P 1'
#
loop_
_entity.id
_entity.type
_entity.pdbx_description
1 polymer ?
#
loop_
_entity_poly.entity_id
_entity_poly.type
_entity_poly.pdbx_seq_one_letter_code
_entity_poly.pdbx_strand_id
1 'polypeptide(L)'
;MTSVATHSAALIGVTGRILDIEATAEPGPAGLHLIGIPERSLWPARERMRAGVLNSGIAWPEAKVTVSVHPETIPVYDSAADLALTVAFLAATGNAPPERLARTVFLGELGLNGGIRPVRGVLPAISAAVEGGLTTVVVPAFFAEITAQVPGAEVIPAACLIDVLTWLRDGPGEDTTRPTPARVTPPIQVDRRARQVTRVGERVLVRPFLRIPIRPWWAEPYQSPFYYPGTVVEITDSGRVRVELDEPHSPAPWESRLQLFHPTEIHRYGCRCLECAKPGQDVPRFLADQAQLTQEQ
;
A
#
# COMPACT_ATOMS: atom_id res chain seq x y z
N MET A 1 -16.86 4.09 29.34
CA MET A 1 -16.42 4.14 27.94
C MET A 1 -14.96 4.55 27.94
N THR A 2 -14.09 3.70 27.40
CA THR A 2 -12.67 4.00 27.32
C THR A 2 -12.44 4.68 25.98
N SER A 3 -12.18 5.99 25.98
CA SER A 3 -11.71 6.69 24.78
C SER A 3 -10.20 6.56 24.72
N VAL A 4 -9.67 6.21 23.55
CA VAL A 4 -8.24 6.14 23.28
C VAL A 4 -7.90 7.13 22.17
N ALA A 5 -6.73 7.77 22.28
CA ALA A 5 -6.24 8.73 21.30
C ALA A 5 -4.89 8.29 20.73
N THR A 6 -4.72 8.48 19.44
CA THR A 6 -3.47 8.29 18.70
C THR A 6 -3.34 9.35 17.62
N HIS A 7 -2.19 9.37 16.94
CA HIS A 7 -1.88 10.40 15.96
C HIS A 7 -1.41 9.77 14.65
N SER A 8 -1.71 10.45 13.54
CA SER A 8 -1.09 10.22 12.24
C SER A 8 -0.69 11.56 11.63
N ALA A 9 -0.28 11.56 10.37
CA ALA A 9 -0.06 12.78 9.63
C ALA A 9 -0.54 12.65 8.19
N ALA A 10 -1.14 13.72 7.68
CA ALA A 10 -1.47 13.89 6.28
C ALA A 10 -0.49 14.86 5.61
N LEU A 11 -0.44 14.82 4.28
CA LEU A 11 0.31 15.78 3.48
C LEU A 11 -0.61 16.77 2.78
N ILE A 12 -0.31 18.05 2.94
CA ILE A 12 -0.87 19.13 2.13
C ILE A 12 0.28 19.73 1.34
N GLY A 13 0.41 19.30 0.08
CA GLY A 13 1.59 19.60 -0.74
C GLY A 13 2.84 18.95 -0.18
N VAL A 14 3.78 19.75 0.32
CA VAL A 14 5.02 19.29 0.96
C VAL A 14 4.98 19.41 2.48
N THR A 15 3.89 19.91 3.04
CA THR A 15 3.74 20.18 4.48
C THR A 15 3.00 19.03 5.16
N GLY A 16 3.60 18.49 6.23
CA GLY A 16 2.93 17.55 7.12
C GLY A 16 1.91 18.25 8.01
N ARG A 17 0.78 17.58 8.27
CA ARG A 17 -0.27 18.05 9.18
C ARG A 17 -0.68 16.90 10.08
N ILE A 18 -0.65 17.11 11.39
CA ILE A 18 -1.04 16.08 12.35
C ILE A 18 -2.53 15.81 12.24
N LEU A 19 -2.85 14.53 12.30
CA LEU A 19 -4.20 14.01 12.41
C LEU A 19 -4.35 13.41 13.82
N ASP A 20 -5.35 13.86 14.55
CA ASP A 20 -5.77 13.27 15.80
C ASP A 20 -6.79 12.17 15.50
N ILE A 21 -6.59 11.00 16.08
CA ILE A 21 -7.45 9.85 15.88
C ILE A 21 -7.94 9.37 17.23
N GLU A 22 -9.25 9.39 17.41
CA GLU A 22 -9.89 8.93 18.63
C GLU A 22 -10.71 7.68 18.35
N ALA A 23 -10.74 6.75 19.30
CA ALA A 23 -11.57 5.57 19.20
C ALA A 23 -12.29 5.28 20.52
N THR A 24 -13.54 4.84 20.39
CA THR A 24 -14.36 4.34 21.51
C THR A 24 -15.00 3.02 21.13
N ALA A 25 -15.09 2.12 22.10
CA ALA A 25 -15.77 0.84 21.95
C ALA A 25 -17.00 0.78 22.85
N GLU A 26 -18.10 0.29 22.28
CA GLU A 26 -19.36 0.02 22.97
C GLU A 26 -19.68 -1.49 22.88
N PRO A 27 -20.25 -2.10 23.93
CA PRO A 27 -20.72 -3.47 23.86
C PRO A 27 -21.77 -3.63 22.75
N GLY A 28 -21.64 -4.66 21.92
CA GLY A 28 -22.57 -4.89 20.82
C GLY A 28 -22.00 -5.81 19.74
N PRO A 29 -22.76 -6.04 18.66
CA PRO A 29 -22.27 -6.82 17.54
C PRO A 29 -21.03 -6.17 16.92
N ALA A 30 -20.14 -7.00 16.39
CA ALA A 30 -18.93 -6.57 15.72
C ALA A 30 -19.22 -5.51 14.64
N GLY A 31 -18.70 -4.30 14.83
CA GLY A 31 -18.92 -3.17 13.94
C GLY A 31 -17.79 -2.16 13.99
N LEU A 32 -17.46 -1.58 12.83
CA LEU A 32 -16.48 -0.50 12.72
C LEU A 32 -17.12 0.68 11.97
N HIS A 33 -17.15 1.83 12.63
CA HIS A 33 -17.63 3.10 12.10
C HIS A 33 -16.45 4.07 12.02
N LEU A 34 -16.15 4.57 10.82
CA LEU A 34 -15.10 5.55 10.58
C LEU A 34 -15.75 6.92 10.32
N ILE A 35 -15.30 7.95 11.04
CA ILE A 35 -15.79 9.33 10.96
C ILE A 35 -14.63 10.26 10.57
N GLY A 36 -14.90 11.32 9.81
CA GLY A 36 -13.86 12.28 9.37
C GLY A 36 -13.02 11.79 8.20
N ILE A 37 -13.41 10.69 7.55
CA ILE A 37 -12.73 10.13 6.37
C ILE A 37 -13.63 10.34 5.13
N PRO A 38 -13.07 10.75 3.96
CA PRO A 38 -13.83 10.87 2.72
C PRO A 38 -14.50 9.56 2.31
N GLU A 39 -15.75 9.65 1.81
CA GLU A 39 -16.58 8.50 1.41
C GLU A 39 -15.83 7.48 0.53
N ARG A 40 -15.07 7.98 -0.46
CA ARG A 40 -14.30 7.15 -1.40
C ARG A 40 -13.18 6.32 -0.74
N SER A 41 -12.76 6.70 0.46
CA SER A 41 -11.67 6.06 1.20
C SER A 41 -12.17 5.18 2.35
N LEU A 42 -13.44 5.33 2.77
CA LEU A 42 -14.02 4.58 3.89
C LEU A 42 -13.96 3.07 3.67
N TRP A 43 -14.51 2.59 2.55
CA TRP A 43 -14.56 1.16 2.26
C TRP A 43 -13.16 0.56 2.11
N PRO A 44 -12.24 1.10 1.29
CA PRO A 44 -10.88 0.57 1.19
C PRO A 44 -10.11 0.55 2.51
N ALA A 45 -10.21 1.60 3.34
CA ALA A 45 -9.56 1.64 4.64
C ALA A 45 -10.10 0.52 5.55
N ARG A 46 -11.43 0.38 5.63
CA ARG A 46 -12.09 -0.64 6.45
C ARG A 46 -11.69 -2.06 6.05
N GLU A 47 -11.65 -2.35 4.76
CA GLU A 47 -11.25 -3.68 4.27
C GLU A 47 -9.77 -3.98 4.56
N ARG A 48 -8.88 -2.97 4.45
CA ARG A 48 -7.48 -3.13 4.83
C ARG A 48 -7.26 -3.34 6.32
N MET A 49 -7.95 -2.56 7.15
CA MET A 49 -7.97 -2.75 8.60
C MET A 49 -8.44 -4.17 8.95
N ARG A 50 -9.58 -4.58 8.40
CA ARG A 50 -10.16 -5.90 8.67
C ARG A 50 -9.25 -7.04 8.25
N ALA A 51 -8.77 -7.03 7.01
CA ALA A 51 -7.89 -8.07 6.50
C ALA A 51 -6.55 -8.08 7.25
N GLY A 52 -5.95 -6.91 7.49
CA GLY A 52 -4.67 -6.80 8.19
C GLY A 52 -4.73 -7.29 9.63
N VAL A 53 -5.80 -6.97 10.37
CA VAL A 53 -6.03 -7.48 11.73
C VAL A 53 -6.18 -9.00 11.73
N LEU A 54 -7.09 -9.54 10.91
CA LEU A 54 -7.34 -10.98 10.84
C LEU A 54 -6.11 -11.79 10.42
N ASN A 55 -5.39 -11.30 9.40
CA ASN A 55 -4.17 -11.97 8.90
C ASN A 55 -2.94 -11.76 9.80
N SER A 56 -3.05 -10.91 10.82
CA SER A 56 -2.08 -10.83 11.92
C SER A 56 -2.39 -11.82 13.05
N GLY A 57 -3.40 -12.68 12.90
CA GLY A 57 -3.80 -13.65 13.94
C GLY A 57 -4.61 -13.03 15.08
N ILE A 58 -5.13 -11.83 14.90
CA ILE A 58 -5.94 -11.13 15.90
C ILE A 58 -7.41 -11.36 15.56
N ALA A 59 -8.17 -11.84 16.54
CA ALA A 59 -9.61 -12.00 16.38
C ALA A 59 -10.28 -10.63 16.18
N TRP A 60 -11.26 -10.56 15.28
CA TRP A 60 -12.06 -9.35 15.14
C TRP A 60 -12.95 -9.15 16.38
N PRO A 61 -12.84 -8.04 17.12
CA PRO A 61 -13.57 -7.82 18.37
C PRO A 61 -15.10 -7.84 18.20
N GLU A 62 -15.79 -8.45 19.16
CA GLU A 62 -17.25 -8.38 19.32
C GLU A 62 -17.65 -7.08 20.05
N ALA A 63 -17.43 -5.96 19.37
CA ALA A 63 -17.80 -4.64 19.86
C ALA A 63 -18.16 -3.73 18.68
N LYS A 64 -18.97 -2.71 18.97
CA LYS A 64 -19.18 -1.60 18.06
C LYS A 64 -18.11 -0.55 18.35
N VAL A 65 -17.19 -0.35 17.41
CA VAL A 65 -16.09 0.60 17.55
C VAL A 65 -16.32 1.78 16.62
N THR A 66 -16.24 2.98 17.17
CA THR A 66 -16.24 4.23 16.41
C THR A 66 -14.84 4.81 16.45
N VAL A 67 -14.27 5.12 15.29
CA VAL A 67 -12.98 5.79 15.14
C VAL A 67 -13.19 7.09 14.37
N SER A 68 -12.81 8.22 14.95
CA SER A 68 -12.88 9.54 14.32
C SER A 68 -11.49 10.07 13.97
N VAL A 69 -11.41 10.89 12.93
CA VAL A 69 -10.20 11.58 12.49
C VAL A 69 -10.43 13.08 12.51
N HIS A 70 -9.52 13.83 13.13
CA HIS A 70 -9.53 15.28 13.21
C HIS A 70 -8.18 15.87 12.73
N PRO A 71 -8.17 17.08 12.15
CA PRO A 71 -9.32 17.89 11.78
C PRO A 71 -10.01 17.39 10.50
N GLU A 72 -11.35 17.41 10.49
CA GLU A 72 -12.19 16.98 9.36
C GLU A 72 -12.00 17.84 8.09
N THR A 73 -11.35 19.00 8.23
CA THR A 73 -11.09 19.97 7.15
C THR A 73 -9.93 19.57 6.24
N ILE A 74 -9.22 18.46 6.51
CA ILE A 74 -8.16 17.93 5.65
C ILE A 74 -8.78 16.93 4.67
N PRO A 75 -9.03 17.31 3.40
CA PRO A 75 -9.76 16.47 2.44
C PRO A 75 -8.93 15.28 1.92
N VAL A 76 -7.66 15.19 2.30
CA VAL A 76 -6.72 14.19 1.83
C VAL A 76 -6.50 13.17 2.94
N TYR A 77 -7.47 12.26 3.09
CA TYR A 77 -7.13 10.96 3.64
C TYR A 77 -6.32 10.20 2.60
N ASP A 78 -5.05 9.92 2.91
CA ASP A 78 -4.26 8.92 2.21
C ASP A 78 -4.13 7.66 3.09
N SER A 79 -3.63 6.58 2.49
CA SER A 79 -3.48 5.31 3.22
C SER A 79 -2.45 5.37 4.35
N ALA A 80 -1.74 6.49 4.57
CA ALA A 80 -0.74 6.59 5.62
C ALA A 80 -1.33 6.56 7.03
N ALA A 81 -2.61 6.87 7.17
CA ALA A 81 -3.33 6.79 8.44
C ALA A 81 -3.93 5.42 8.73
N ASP A 82 -3.86 4.43 7.80
CA ASP A 82 -4.40 3.09 8.03
C ASP A 82 -3.85 2.46 9.32
N LEU A 83 -2.53 2.57 9.55
CA LEU A 83 -1.89 2.02 10.74
C LEU A 83 -2.43 2.66 12.02
N ALA A 84 -2.51 4.00 12.04
CA ALA A 84 -2.99 4.75 13.19
C ALA A 84 -4.45 4.42 13.53
N LEU A 85 -5.32 4.37 12.52
CA LEU A 85 -6.72 3.93 12.67
C LEU A 85 -6.82 2.51 13.25
N THR A 86 -5.98 1.60 12.76
CA THR A 86 -5.96 0.20 13.21
C THR A 86 -5.51 0.10 14.66
N VAL A 87 -4.47 0.84 15.04
CA VAL A 87 -3.97 0.85 16.42
C VAL A 87 -4.99 1.45 17.38
N ALA A 88 -5.67 2.55 17.00
CA ALA A 88 -6.77 3.11 17.79
C ALA A 88 -7.91 2.11 17.99
N PHE A 89 -8.32 1.43 16.91
CA PHE A 89 -9.34 0.38 16.95
C PHE A 89 -8.96 -0.78 17.89
N LEU A 90 -7.72 -1.27 17.80
CA LEU A 90 -7.24 -2.35 18.65
C LEU A 90 -7.11 -1.92 20.11
N ALA A 91 -6.72 -0.69 20.38
CA ALA A 91 -6.62 -0.15 21.73
C ALA A 91 -7.99 0.04 22.39
N ALA A 92 -8.97 0.58 21.64
CA ALA A 92 -10.34 0.74 22.13
C ALA A 92 -11.00 -0.60 22.51
N THR A 93 -10.55 -1.69 21.87
CA THR A 93 -11.05 -3.05 22.11
C THR A 93 -10.17 -3.87 23.06
N GLY A 94 -9.15 -3.26 23.66
CA GLY A 94 -8.26 -3.92 24.64
C GLY A 94 -7.21 -4.85 24.05
N ASN A 95 -7.02 -4.86 22.72
CA ASN A 95 -6.01 -5.68 22.04
C ASN A 95 -4.62 -5.00 21.98
N ALA A 96 -4.57 -3.69 22.24
CA ALA A 96 -3.36 -2.89 22.31
C ALA A 96 -3.34 -2.05 23.60
N PRO A 97 -2.19 -1.98 24.31
CA PRO A 97 -2.05 -1.18 25.52
C PRO A 97 -1.99 0.33 25.17
N PRO A 98 -2.78 1.20 25.84
CA PRO A 98 -2.96 2.60 25.43
C PRO A 98 -1.84 3.56 25.86
N GLU A 99 -0.95 3.14 26.77
CA GLU A 99 -0.03 3.99 27.53
C GLU A 99 0.91 4.81 26.64
N ARG A 100 1.29 4.26 25.48
CA ARG A 100 2.20 4.90 24.52
C ARG A 100 1.48 5.68 23.41
N LEU A 101 0.18 5.49 23.24
CA LEU A 101 -0.55 5.95 22.04
C LEU A 101 -0.69 7.48 21.98
N ALA A 102 -0.99 8.09 23.12
CA ALA A 102 -1.29 9.52 23.22
C ALA A 102 -0.12 10.44 22.85
N ARG A 103 1.10 9.92 22.69
CA ARG A 103 2.28 10.69 22.29
C ARG A 103 2.98 10.14 21.05
N THR A 104 2.35 9.17 20.37
CA THR A 104 2.96 8.48 19.23
C THR A 104 2.21 8.79 17.95
N VAL A 105 2.97 9.13 16.90
CA VAL A 105 2.48 9.23 15.53
C VAL A 105 2.72 7.91 14.80
N PHE A 106 1.68 7.35 14.20
CA PHE A 106 1.76 6.13 13.41
C PHE A 106 1.61 6.47 11.93
N LEU A 107 2.63 6.10 11.15
CA LEU A 107 2.67 6.32 9.71
C LEU A 107 2.79 4.97 9.01
N GLY A 108 1.91 4.70 8.06
CA GLY A 108 2.01 3.50 7.23
C GLY A 108 0.67 3.03 6.68
N GLU A 109 0.71 2.50 5.47
CA GLU A 109 -0.42 1.79 4.89
C GLU A 109 -0.45 0.36 5.44
N LEU A 110 -1.62 -0.09 5.89
CA LEU A 110 -1.80 -1.46 6.35
C LEU A 110 -2.14 -2.36 5.16
N GLY A 111 -1.24 -3.27 4.84
CA GLY A 111 -1.47 -4.31 3.85
C GLY A 111 -2.51 -5.32 4.34
N LEU A 112 -3.21 -5.94 3.39
CA LEU A 112 -4.19 -7.00 3.68
C LEU A 112 -3.57 -8.18 4.45
N ASN A 113 -2.27 -8.39 4.33
CA ASN A 113 -1.51 -9.45 5.03
C ASN A 113 -0.98 -9.03 6.41
N GLY A 114 -1.36 -7.85 6.92
CA GLY A 114 -0.85 -7.31 8.18
C GLY A 114 0.51 -6.62 8.09
N GLY A 115 1.13 -6.57 6.90
CA GLY A 115 2.38 -5.84 6.67
C GLY A 115 2.18 -4.32 6.63
N ILE A 116 3.19 -3.56 7.05
CA ILE A 116 3.18 -2.09 7.01
C ILE A 116 3.93 -1.63 5.77
N ARG A 117 3.25 -0.91 4.89
CA ARG A 117 3.77 -0.49 3.59
C ARG A 117 4.32 0.94 3.63
N PRO A 118 5.35 1.24 2.82
CA PRO A 118 5.87 2.60 2.66
C PRO A 118 4.79 3.58 2.18
N VAL A 119 4.82 4.78 2.74
CA VAL A 119 3.93 5.90 2.41
C VAL A 119 4.74 7.10 1.95
N ARG A 120 4.10 8.05 1.27
CA ARG A 120 4.78 9.25 0.79
C ARG A 120 4.94 10.26 1.93
N GLY A 121 5.93 11.14 1.78
CA GLY A 121 6.19 12.27 2.69
C GLY A 121 6.33 11.89 4.17
N VAL A 122 6.93 10.73 4.44
CA VAL A 122 7.27 10.32 5.81
C VAL A 122 8.16 11.36 6.53
N LEU A 123 9.11 11.98 5.82
CA LEU A 123 10.00 13.00 6.39
C LEU A 123 9.28 14.28 6.81
N PRO A 124 8.49 14.95 5.94
CA PRO A 124 7.71 16.11 6.36
C PRO A 124 6.64 15.77 7.41
N ALA A 125 6.11 14.54 7.41
CA ALA A 125 5.21 14.07 8.47
C ALA A 125 5.92 13.98 9.83
N ILE A 126 7.12 13.41 9.89
CA ILE A 126 7.92 13.34 11.13
C ILE A 126 8.34 14.74 11.58
N SER A 127 8.75 15.62 10.66
CA SER A 127 9.09 17.02 11.01
C SER A 127 7.90 17.71 11.68
N ALA A 128 6.70 17.60 11.10
CA ALA A 128 5.48 18.16 11.67
C ALA A 128 5.13 17.55 13.04
N ALA A 129 5.41 16.26 13.24
CA ALA A 129 5.20 15.58 14.52
C ALA A 129 6.12 16.16 15.60
N VAL A 130 7.42 16.26 15.31
CA VAL A 130 8.41 16.83 16.22
C VAL A 130 8.10 18.29 16.54
N GLU A 131 7.75 19.10 15.53
CA GLU A 131 7.32 20.49 15.71
C GLU A 131 6.06 20.60 16.59
N GLY A 132 5.17 19.61 16.52
CA GLY A 132 3.99 19.48 17.38
C GLY A 132 4.25 18.88 18.76
N GLY A 133 5.51 18.56 19.12
CA GLY A 133 5.88 17.95 20.39
C GLY A 133 5.62 16.43 20.50
N LEU A 134 5.26 15.79 19.40
CA LEU A 134 5.10 14.35 19.25
C LEU A 134 6.42 13.74 18.75
N THR A 135 7.28 13.37 19.69
CA THR A 135 8.65 12.94 19.38
C THR A 135 8.73 11.48 18.97
N THR A 136 7.81 10.62 19.41
CA THR A 136 7.84 9.18 19.09
C THR A 136 7.04 8.92 17.82
N VAL A 137 7.68 8.31 16.81
CA VAL A 137 7.05 8.02 15.51
C VAL A 137 7.27 6.57 15.11
N VAL A 138 6.18 5.85 14.90
CA VAL A 138 6.18 4.52 14.30
C VAL A 138 6.12 4.67 12.78
N VAL A 139 7.09 4.08 12.08
CA VAL A 139 7.24 4.18 10.63
C VAL A 139 7.39 2.80 9.99
N PRO A 140 7.10 2.66 8.69
CA PRO A 140 7.43 1.44 7.96
C PRO A 140 8.94 1.17 8.05
N ALA A 141 9.33 -0.07 8.38
CA ALA A 141 10.73 -0.44 8.57
C ALA A 141 11.64 -0.09 7.38
N PHE A 142 11.06 0.01 6.18
CA PHE A 142 11.70 0.52 4.96
C PHE A 142 12.40 1.87 5.16
N PHE A 143 11.83 2.76 5.98
CA PHE A 143 12.33 4.12 6.17
C PHE A 143 13.29 4.28 7.35
N ALA A 144 13.54 3.21 8.13
CA ALA A 144 14.25 3.27 9.40
C ALA A 144 15.53 4.12 9.36
N GLU A 145 16.41 3.86 8.38
CA GLU A 145 17.71 4.53 8.26
C GLU A 145 17.59 6.03 7.99
N ILE A 146 16.70 6.43 7.07
CA ILE A 146 16.57 7.84 6.68
C ILE A 146 15.78 8.64 7.72
N THR A 147 14.81 8.02 8.39
CA THR A 147 13.99 8.69 9.40
C THR A 147 14.72 8.84 10.72
N ALA A 148 15.64 7.93 11.05
CA ALA A 148 16.50 8.06 12.24
C ALA A 148 17.39 9.30 12.22
N GLN A 149 17.57 9.92 11.05
CA GLN A 149 18.33 11.17 10.89
C GLN A 149 17.50 12.42 11.17
N VAL A 150 16.19 12.31 11.41
CA VAL A 150 15.34 13.47 11.68
C VAL A 150 15.57 13.94 13.12
N PRO A 151 16.08 15.16 13.34
CA PRO A 151 16.38 15.63 14.69
C PRO A 151 15.12 15.70 15.57
N GLY A 152 15.24 15.21 16.81
CA GLY A 152 14.13 15.23 17.78
C GLY A 152 13.10 14.11 17.62
N ALA A 153 13.23 13.26 16.59
CA ALA A 153 12.37 12.09 16.41
C ALA A 153 12.98 10.84 17.06
N GLU A 154 12.19 10.17 17.91
CA GLU A 154 12.40 8.80 18.34
C GLU A 154 11.67 7.88 17.36
N VAL A 155 12.42 7.24 16.47
CA VAL A 155 11.85 6.43 15.40
C VAL A 155 11.74 4.96 15.80
N ILE A 156 10.54 4.42 15.68
CA ILE A 156 10.23 3.01 15.90
C ILE A 156 9.90 2.35 14.54
N PRO A 157 10.82 1.57 13.96
CA PRO A 157 10.56 0.89 12.70
C PRO A 157 9.67 -0.35 12.91
N ALA A 158 8.64 -0.50 12.09
CA ALA A 158 7.76 -1.67 12.12
C ALA A 158 7.55 -2.22 10.69
N ALA A 159 7.70 -3.53 10.51
CA ALA A 159 7.47 -4.21 9.24
C ALA A 159 6.03 -4.74 9.14
N CYS A 160 5.39 -5.02 10.27
CA CYS A 160 4.02 -5.51 10.35
C CYS A 160 3.29 -5.01 11.60
N LEU A 161 1.97 -5.21 11.62
CA LEU A 161 1.09 -4.83 12.74
C LEU A 161 1.53 -5.48 14.06
N ILE A 162 2.02 -6.73 14.02
CA ILE A 162 2.51 -7.42 15.22
C ILE A 162 3.73 -6.71 15.83
N ASP A 163 4.66 -6.20 15.03
CA ASP A 163 5.82 -5.44 15.55
C ASP A 163 5.36 -4.24 16.38
N VAL A 164 4.32 -3.54 15.90
CA VAL A 164 3.73 -2.39 16.58
C VAL A 164 3.09 -2.82 17.90
N LEU A 165 2.30 -3.90 17.90
CA LEU A 165 1.65 -4.39 19.12
C LEU A 165 2.66 -4.89 20.16
N THR A 166 3.72 -5.55 19.72
CA THR A 166 4.83 -5.97 20.59
C THR A 166 5.51 -4.75 21.21
N TRP A 167 5.86 -3.74 20.40
CA TRP A 167 6.45 -2.51 20.92
C TRP A 167 5.52 -1.76 21.89
N LEU A 168 4.21 -1.76 21.62
CA LEU A 168 3.25 -1.14 22.52
C LEU A 168 3.23 -1.82 23.90
N ARG A 169 3.34 -3.16 23.94
CA ARG A 169 3.34 -3.97 25.17
C ARG A 169 4.66 -3.90 25.93
N ASP A 170 5.75 -4.15 25.23
CA ASP A 170 7.04 -4.43 25.86
C ASP A 170 7.96 -3.19 25.85
N GLY A 171 7.62 -2.18 25.05
CA GLY A 171 8.45 -1.00 24.85
C GLY A 171 9.63 -1.23 23.91
N PRO A 172 10.60 -0.30 23.90
CA PRO A 172 11.85 -0.52 23.19
C PRO A 172 12.56 -1.72 23.83
N GLY A 173 12.75 -2.80 23.08
CA GLY A 173 13.47 -3.97 23.59
C GLY A 173 14.93 -3.62 23.93
N GLU A 174 15.43 -4.12 25.06
CA GLU A 174 16.88 -4.17 25.32
C GLU A 174 17.52 -5.09 24.26
N ASP A 175 18.29 -4.50 23.36
CA ASP A 175 19.05 -5.18 22.31
C ASP A 175 18.28 -6.29 21.59
N THR A 176 17.28 -5.92 20.77
CA THR A 176 16.82 -6.86 19.75
C THR A 176 17.92 -6.97 18.70
N THR A 177 18.69 -8.06 18.76
CA THR A 177 19.19 -8.70 17.55
C THR A 177 18.02 -8.75 16.58
N ARG A 178 18.06 -7.79 15.65
CA ARG A 178 17.14 -7.52 14.56
C ARG A 178 16.46 -8.85 14.15
N PRO A 179 15.14 -9.02 14.33
CA PRO A 179 14.45 -10.01 13.51
C PRO A 179 14.85 -9.65 12.09
N THR A 180 15.54 -10.56 11.40
CA THR A 180 15.76 -10.39 9.97
C THR A 180 14.38 -10.11 9.41
N PRO A 181 14.14 -8.93 8.78
CA PRO A 181 12.82 -8.63 8.27
C PRO A 181 12.40 -9.86 7.48
N ALA A 182 11.22 -10.42 7.75
CA ALA A 182 10.63 -11.38 6.82
C ALA A 182 10.70 -10.69 5.48
N ARG A 183 11.64 -11.11 4.61
CA ARG A 183 12.27 -10.24 3.61
C ARG A 183 11.23 -9.28 3.06
N VAL A 184 11.24 -8.05 3.53
CA VAL A 184 10.69 -6.97 2.73
C VAL A 184 11.70 -6.95 1.61
N THR A 185 11.32 -7.54 0.47
CA THR A 185 12.13 -7.44 -0.72
C THR A 185 12.48 -5.96 -0.82
N PRO A 186 13.78 -5.61 -0.83
CA PRO A 186 14.15 -4.20 -0.97
C PRO A 186 13.40 -3.68 -2.19
N PRO A 187 13.02 -2.39 -2.26
CA PRO A 187 12.55 -1.87 -3.53
C PRO A 187 13.66 -2.23 -4.49
N ILE A 188 13.36 -3.13 -5.44
CA ILE A 188 14.40 -3.64 -6.31
C ILE A 188 15.06 -2.39 -6.88
N GLN A 189 16.38 -2.32 -6.74
CA GLN A 189 17.17 -1.42 -7.57
C GLN A 189 16.81 -1.83 -8.99
N VAL A 190 15.80 -1.15 -9.54
CA VAL A 190 15.32 -1.40 -10.88
C VAL A 190 16.50 -0.98 -11.73
N ASP A 191 17.24 -1.95 -12.24
CA ASP A 191 18.11 -1.68 -13.35
C ASP A 191 17.22 -1.11 -14.46
N ARG A 192 17.26 0.22 -14.62
CA ARG A 192 16.46 0.92 -15.63
C ARG A 192 16.79 0.41 -17.03
N ARG A 193 17.95 -0.22 -17.22
CA ARG A 193 18.36 -0.86 -18.48
C ARG A 193 17.64 -2.19 -18.71
N ALA A 194 17.20 -2.89 -17.67
CA ALA A 194 16.43 -4.14 -17.78
C ALA A 194 14.94 -3.93 -18.14
N ARG A 195 14.46 -2.67 -18.19
CA ARG A 195 13.10 -2.29 -18.65
C ARG A 195 13.03 -1.84 -20.11
N GLN A 196 14.14 -1.77 -20.83
CA GLN A 196 14.07 -1.35 -22.23
C GLN A 196 13.53 -2.48 -23.10
N VAL A 197 12.35 -2.27 -23.67
CA VAL A 197 12.03 -2.82 -24.98
C VAL A 197 13.13 -2.38 -25.94
N THR A 198 13.81 -3.32 -26.56
CA THR A 198 15.01 -3.00 -27.35
C THR A 198 14.81 -3.20 -28.84
N ARG A 199 13.71 -3.85 -29.25
CA ARG A 199 13.47 -4.25 -30.64
C ARG A 199 12.00 -4.20 -31.02
N VAL A 200 11.74 -3.75 -32.24
CA VAL A 200 10.44 -3.96 -32.91
C VAL A 200 10.23 -5.45 -33.17
N GLY A 201 8.99 -5.93 -33.06
CA GLY A 201 8.59 -7.33 -33.12
C GLY A 201 8.63 -8.04 -31.76
N GLU A 202 9.03 -7.35 -30.69
CA GLU A 202 9.15 -7.93 -29.36
C GLU A 202 7.77 -8.08 -28.68
N ARG A 203 7.46 -9.30 -28.23
CA ARG A 203 6.34 -9.60 -27.35
C ARG A 203 6.56 -8.90 -26.00
N VAL A 204 5.54 -8.21 -25.49
CA VAL A 204 5.57 -7.50 -24.19
C VAL A 204 4.25 -7.61 -23.41
N LEU A 205 4.32 -7.42 -22.09
CA LEU A 205 3.16 -7.13 -21.26
C LEU A 205 3.12 -5.64 -20.95
N VAL A 206 1.95 -5.02 -21.13
CA VAL A 206 1.75 -3.60 -20.90
C VAL A 206 0.86 -3.40 -19.68
N ARG A 207 1.31 -2.54 -18.76
CA ARG A 207 0.52 -2.08 -17.62
C ARG A 207 0.30 -0.57 -17.75
N PRO A 208 -0.84 -0.13 -18.31
CA PRO A 208 -1.12 1.28 -18.47
C PRO A 208 -1.28 1.97 -17.12
N PHE A 209 -0.62 3.10 -16.93
CA PHE A 209 -0.71 3.88 -15.70
C PHE A 209 -2.03 4.67 -15.68
N LEU A 210 -3.13 3.97 -15.35
CA LEU A 210 -4.47 4.47 -14.98
C LEU A 210 -5.03 5.69 -15.74
N ARG A 211 -5.88 5.42 -16.76
CA ARG A 211 -7.06 6.23 -17.15
C ARG A 211 -8.21 5.35 -17.68
N ILE A 212 -8.53 4.25 -17.01
CA ILE A 212 -9.68 3.38 -17.36
C ILE A 212 -10.77 3.54 -16.30
N PRO A 213 -12.02 3.91 -16.65
CA PRO A 213 -13.13 3.92 -15.71
C PRO A 213 -13.59 2.49 -15.40
N ILE A 214 -13.70 2.15 -14.12
CA ILE A 214 -14.05 0.80 -13.63
C ILE A 214 -15.58 0.62 -13.69
N ARG A 215 -16.07 -0.48 -14.29
CA ARG A 215 -17.47 -0.92 -14.17
C ARG A 215 -17.69 -1.76 -12.89
N PRO A 216 -18.94 -1.84 -12.37
CA PRO A 216 -19.26 -2.63 -11.18
C PRO A 216 -19.00 -4.14 -11.35
N TRP A 217 -18.67 -4.78 -10.22
CA TRP A 217 -18.09 -6.11 -10.07
C TRP A 217 -19.01 -7.31 -10.37
N TRP A 218 -20.24 -7.13 -10.85
CA TRP A 218 -21.20 -8.22 -11.11
C TRP A 218 -21.18 -8.76 -12.55
N ALA A 219 -20.23 -8.33 -13.38
CA ALA A 219 -20.02 -8.88 -14.72
C ALA A 219 -18.84 -9.89 -14.71
N GLU A 220 -19.15 -11.18 -14.61
CA GLU A 220 -18.31 -12.35 -14.92
C GLU A 220 -17.06 -12.70 -14.04
N PRO A 221 -16.60 -13.99 -14.04
CA PRO A 221 -15.70 -14.52 -13.02
C PRO A 221 -14.21 -14.19 -13.28
N TYR A 222 -13.78 -13.12 -12.61
CA TYR A 222 -12.44 -12.71 -12.16
C TYR A 222 -11.18 -13.50 -12.64
N GLN A 223 -10.41 -12.88 -13.54
CA GLN A 223 -8.95 -13.04 -13.69
C GLN A 223 -8.28 -11.69 -13.31
N SER A 224 -7.08 -11.72 -12.72
CA SER A 224 -6.41 -10.52 -12.19
C SER A 224 -6.13 -9.46 -13.28
N PRO A 225 -6.53 -8.16 -13.15
CA PRO A 225 -6.86 -7.35 -14.35
C PRO A 225 -5.90 -6.17 -14.67
N PHE A 226 -4.56 -6.33 -14.69
CA PHE A 226 -3.69 -5.14 -14.92
C PHE A 226 -2.50 -5.31 -15.90
N TYR A 227 -2.40 -6.41 -16.65
CA TYR A 227 -1.36 -6.58 -17.66
C TYR A 227 -1.96 -7.06 -18.98
N TYR A 228 -1.59 -6.39 -20.08
CA TYR A 228 -2.11 -6.64 -21.41
C TYR A 228 -1.01 -7.13 -22.35
N PRO A 229 -1.14 -8.32 -22.96
CA PRO A 229 -0.16 -8.83 -23.90
C PRO A 229 -0.22 -8.07 -25.23
N GLY A 230 0.93 -7.88 -25.87
CA GLY A 230 1.02 -7.24 -27.17
C GLY A 230 2.41 -7.37 -27.78
N THR A 231 2.56 -6.82 -28.99
CA THR A 231 3.79 -6.84 -29.78
C THR A 231 4.23 -5.43 -30.11
N VAL A 232 5.51 -5.13 -29.91
CA VAL A 232 6.08 -3.82 -30.19
C VAL A 232 6.16 -3.63 -31.70
N VAL A 233 5.50 -2.59 -32.22
CA VAL A 233 5.47 -2.29 -33.65
C VAL A 233 6.47 -1.19 -34.00
N GLU A 234 6.74 -0.26 -33.08
CA GLU A 234 7.63 0.87 -33.35
C GLU A 234 8.19 1.43 -32.04
N ILE A 235 9.41 1.96 -32.10
CA ILE A 235 9.97 2.82 -31.05
C ILE A 235 10.19 4.18 -31.70
N THR A 236 9.47 5.20 -31.24
CA THR A 236 9.54 6.55 -31.82
C THR A 236 10.86 7.23 -31.47
N ASP A 237 11.27 8.24 -32.24
CA ASP A 237 12.48 9.03 -31.96
C ASP A 237 12.45 9.71 -30.58
N SER A 238 11.25 9.95 -30.05
CA SER A 238 11.01 10.48 -28.69
C SER A 238 11.12 9.44 -27.57
N GLY A 239 11.45 8.19 -27.90
CA GLY A 239 11.62 7.09 -26.94
C GLY A 239 10.32 6.50 -26.41
N ARG A 240 9.17 6.77 -27.04
CA ARG A 240 7.91 6.07 -26.74
C ARG A 240 7.81 4.80 -27.57
N VAL A 241 7.04 3.84 -27.08
CA VAL A 241 6.97 2.51 -27.71
C VAL A 241 5.53 2.24 -28.11
N ARG A 242 5.35 2.01 -29.41
CA ARG A 242 4.08 1.67 -30.01
C ARG A 242 3.93 0.15 -29.95
N VAL A 243 2.88 -0.32 -29.28
CA VAL A 243 2.57 -1.73 -29.08
C VAL A 243 1.20 -1.99 -29.68
N GLU A 244 1.13 -3.01 -30.54
CA GLU A 244 -0.13 -3.61 -30.99
C GLU A 244 -0.54 -4.66 -29.98
N LEU A 245 -1.63 -4.43 -29.26
CA LEU A 245 -2.14 -5.38 -28.28
C LEU A 245 -2.78 -6.59 -28.98
N ASP A 246 -2.60 -7.78 -28.40
CA ASP A 246 -3.12 -9.03 -28.95
C ASP A 246 -4.67 -8.99 -29.07
N GLU A 247 -5.33 -8.23 -28.19
CA GLU A 247 -6.78 -8.02 -28.20
C GLU A 247 -7.18 -6.54 -28.05
N PRO A 248 -8.30 -6.10 -28.68
CA PRO A 248 -8.86 -4.78 -28.47
C PRO A 248 -9.66 -4.82 -27.17
N HIS A 249 -9.00 -4.73 -26.03
CA HIS A 249 -9.69 -4.83 -24.75
C HIS A 249 -10.44 -3.53 -24.42
N SER A 250 -11.77 -3.62 -24.43
CA SER A 250 -12.67 -2.70 -23.73
C SER A 250 -12.48 -2.85 -22.20
N PRO A 251 -12.50 -1.78 -21.39
CA PRO A 251 -13.08 -0.49 -21.67
C PRO A 251 -12.01 0.61 -21.72
N ALA A 252 -11.13 0.57 -22.73
CA ALA A 252 -10.32 1.74 -23.06
C ALA A 252 -11.03 2.58 -24.16
N PRO A 253 -10.99 3.93 -24.09
CA PRO A 253 -11.78 4.82 -24.95
C PRO A 253 -11.29 4.93 -26.42
N TRP A 254 -10.54 3.95 -26.93
CA TRP A 254 -9.96 3.99 -28.28
C TRP A 254 -10.17 2.66 -29.00
N GLU A 255 -10.64 2.71 -30.25
CA GLU A 255 -10.96 1.54 -31.09
C GLU A 255 -9.71 0.84 -31.68
N SER A 256 -8.51 1.39 -31.46
CA SER A 256 -7.25 0.92 -32.05
C SER A 256 -6.46 -0.02 -31.13
N ARG A 257 -6.10 -1.21 -31.64
CA ARG A 257 -5.15 -2.14 -31.01
C ARG A 257 -3.74 -1.57 -30.93
N LEU A 258 -3.38 -0.69 -31.85
CA LEU A 258 -2.08 -0.03 -31.90
C LEU A 258 -2.08 1.18 -30.96
N GLN A 259 -1.27 1.11 -29.92
CA GLN A 259 -1.24 2.10 -28.84
C GLN A 259 0.19 2.51 -28.50
N LEU A 260 0.34 3.72 -27.99
CA LEU A 260 1.64 4.30 -27.67
C LEU A 260 1.81 4.38 -26.15
N PHE A 261 2.85 3.75 -25.63
CA PHE A 261 3.13 3.65 -24.20
C PHE A 261 4.48 4.24 -23.84
N HIS A 262 4.61 4.67 -22.58
CA HIS A 262 5.90 5.01 -22.02
C HIS A 262 6.69 3.71 -21.74
N PRO A 263 8.02 3.68 -21.94
CA PRO A 263 8.82 2.47 -21.72
C PRO A 263 8.68 1.85 -20.31
N THR A 264 8.32 2.65 -19.30
CA THR A 264 8.12 2.15 -17.93
C THR A 264 6.81 1.41 -17.72
N GLU A 265 5.86 1.55 -18.65
CA GLU A 265 4.57 0.85 -18.68
C GLU A 265 4.69 -0.50 -19.41
N ILE A 266 5.84 -0.76 -20.03
CA ILE A 266 6.09 -1.98 -20.80
C ILE A 266 7.04 -2.87 -20.04
N HIS A 267 6.65 -4.14 -19.96
CA HIS A 267 7.37 -5.18 -19.26
C HIS A 267 7.73 -6.27 -20.27
N ARG A 268 9.04 -6.53 -20.39
CA ARG A 268 9.55 -7.64 -21.20
C ARG A 268 9.13 -8.96 -20.57
N TYR A 269 8.67 -9.91 -21.38
CA TYR A 269 8.38 -11.27 -20.90
C TYR A 269 9.62 -11.91 -20.28
N GLY A 270 9.47 -12.56 -19.13
CA GLY A 270 10.56 -13.26 -18.46
C GLY A 270 11.62 -12.37 -17.78
N CYS A 271 11.40 -11.05 -17.67
CA CYS A 271 12.30 -10.18 -16.93
C CYS A 271 12.35 -10.58 -15.44
N ARG A 272 13.55 -10.95 -14.96
CA ARG A 272 13.78 -11.50 -13.61
C ARG A 272 14.08 -10.45 -12.54
N CYS A 273 13.67 -9.20 -12.74
CA CYS A 273 13.61 -8.25 -11.64
C CYS A 273 12.51 -8.72 -10.67
N LEU A 274 12.95 -9.39 -9.60
CA LEU A 274 12.23 -10.11 -8.52
C LEU A 274 10.95 -9.48 -7.88
N GLU A 275 10.33 -8.41 -8.40
CA GLU A 275 9.14 -7.75 -7.81
C GLU A 275 8.06 -7.28 -8.81
N CYS A 276 8.23 -7.41 -10.12
CA CYS A 276 7.19 -6.92 -11.06
C CYS A 276 6.01 -7.89 -11.23
N ALA A 277 6.13 -9.12 -10.76
CA ALA A 277 5.04 -10.06 -10.56
C ALA A 277 5.24 -10.67 -9.16
N LYS A 278 4.28 -10.60 -8.25
CA LYS A 278 3.06 -11.43 -8.30
C LYS A 278 1.98 -10.86 -7.35
N PRO A 279 0.68 -11.10 -7.64
CA PRO A 279 0.09 -12.29 -7.04
C PRO A 279 -0.20 -13.42 -8.05
N GLY A 280 0.47 -14.55 -7.85
CA GLY A 280 -0.05 -15.90 -8.14
C GLY A 280 -0.05 -16.43 -9.56
N GLN A 281 -0.71 -15.79 -10.52
CA GLN A 281 -1.39 -16.55 -11.59
C GLN A 281 -0.93 -16.34 -13.04
N ASP A 282 -0.40 -15.18 -13.43
CA ASP A 282 -0.37 -14.86 -14.88
C ASP A 282 0.77 -15.50 -15.69
N VAL A 283 1.90 -15.83 -15.06
CA VAL A 283 3.09 -16.28 -15.80
C VAL A 283 3.12 -17.78 -16.14
N PRO A 284 2.54 -18.69 -15.33
CA PRO A 284 2.47 -20.11 -15.70
C PRO A 284 1.53 -20.41 -16.89
N ARG A 285 0.45 -19.64 -17.09
CA ARG A 285 -0.48 -19.80 -18.22
C ARG A 285 0.10 -19.30 -19.55
N PHE A 286 0.88 -18.22 -19.52
CA PHE A 286 1.65 -17.75 -20.67
C PHE A 286 2.59 -18.83 -21.25
N LEU A 287 3.17 -19.68 -20.40
CA LEU A 287 4.02 -20.79 -20.81
C LEU A 287 3.25 -22.00 -21.38
N ALA A 288 1.94 -22.10 -21.14
CA ALA A 288 1.10 -23.12 -21.78
C ALA A 288 0.71 -22.70 -23.21
N ASP A 289 0.32 -21.44 -23.40
CA ASP A 289 -0.10 -20.92 -24.71
C ASP A 289 1.07 -20.81 -25.72
N GLN A 290 2.31 -20.62 -25.26
CA GLN A 290 3.52 -20.69 -26.12
C GLN A 290 3.88 -22.12 -26.57
N ALA A 291 3.59 -23.12 -25.75
CA ALA A 291 3.89 -24.51 -26.09
C ALA A 291 2.98 -25.04 -27.21
N GLN A 292 1.77 -24.49 -27.35
CA GLN A 292 0.79 -24.88 -28.38
C GLN A 292 1.00 -24.11 -29.69
N LEU A 293 1.37 -22.82 -29.62
CA LEU A 293 1.68 -21.98 -30.79
C LEU A 293 2.94 -22.40 -31.55
N THR A 294 3.83 -23.17 -30.92
CA THR A 294 5.06 -23.70 -31.55
C THR A 294 4.83 -25.09 -32.19
N GLN A 295 3.60 -25.65 -32.12
CA GLN A 295 3.27 -26.98 -32.66
C GLN A 295 2.35 -26.96 -33.90
N GLU A 296 1.71 -25.83 -34.24
CA GLU A 296 0.81 -25.70 -35.41
C GLU A 296 1.35 -24.77 -36.53
N GLN A 297 2.61 -24.31 -36.43
CA GLN A 297 3.38 -23.69 -37.52
C GLN A 297 4.51 -24.61 -37.97
#